data_AF-A0A958SWW6-F1
#
_entry.id   AF-A0A958SWW6-F1
#
_cell.length_a   1.000
_cell.length_b   1.000
_cell.length_c   1.000
_cell.angle_alpha   90.00
_cell.angle_beta   90.00
_cell.angle_gamma   90.00
#
_symmetry.space_group_name_H-M   'P 1'
#
loop_
_entity.id
_entity.type
_entity.pdbx_description
1 polymer ?
#
loop_
_entity_poly.entity_id
_entity_poly.type
_entity_poly.pdbx_seq_one_letter_code
_entity_poly.pdbx_strand_id
1 'polypeptide(L)'
;DMIVDFRGIPTMRNFAPTVLDVTHSLQQPNQSSGVTGGRPDMIETIARAGVVNNVDGLFMETHFDPANAKSDGANMLHLDHLEKLLTNLVAIRKTVNGLG
;
A
#
# COMPACT_ATOMS: atom_id res chain seq x y z
N ASP A 1 -7.86 13.73 0.11
CA ASP A 1 -6.83 12.69 0.24
C ASP A 1 -7.14 11.87 1.48
N MET A 2 -6.94 10.56 1.43
CA MET A 2 -7.11 9.73 2.63
C MET A 2 -5.87 9.79 3.52
N ILE A 3 -6.05 9.55 4.83
CA ILE A 3 -4.96 9.56 5.80
C ILE A 3 -4.86 8.17 6.42
N VAL A 4 -3.66 7.59 6.38
CA VAL A 4 -3.33 6.35 7.08
C VAL A 4 -2.71 6.68 8.43
N ASP A 5 -3.42 6.38 9.52
CA ASP A 5 -2.90 6.52 10.87
C ASP A 5 -2.29 5.19 11.36
N PHE A 6 -0.95 5.10 11.30
CA PHE A 6 -0.21 3.91 11.70
C PHE A 6 -0.30 3.60 13.21
N ARG A 7 -0.76 4.54 14.04
CA ARG A 7 -1.01 4.29 15.48
C ARG A 7 -2.13 3.27 15.69
N GLY A 8 -3.00 3.08 14.70
CA GLY A 8 -4.06 2.07 14.73
C GLY A 8 -3.57 0.63 14.60
N ILE A 9 -2.37 0.40 14.05
CA ILE A 9 -1.87 -0.96 13.80
C ILE A 9 -1.72 -1.76 15.10
N PRO A 10 -1.03 -1.29 16.16
CA PRO A 10 -0.96 -2.02 17.42
C PRO A 10 -2.33 -2.31 18.03
N THR A 11 -3.28 -1.37 17.91
CA THR A 11 -4.64 -1.55 18.41
C THR A 11 -5.37 -2.67 17.66
N MET A 12 -5.34 -2.69 16.32
CA MET A 12 -5.98 -3.73 15.52
C MET A 12 -5.34 -5.11 15.73
N ARG A 13 -4.01 -5.15 15.88
CA ARG A 13 -3.25 -6.38 16.14
C ARG A 13 -3.62 -7.11 17.43
N ASN A 14 -4.21 -6.42 18.41
CA ASN A 14 -4.73 -7.07 19.63
C ASN A 14 -5.93 -7.98 19.36
N PHE A 15 -6.57 -7.85 18.20
CA PHE A 15 -7.78 -8.60 17.85
C PHE A 15 -7.57 -9.56 16.68
N ALA A 16 -6.76 -9.19 15.69
CA ALA A 16 -6.52 -10.00 14.49
C ALA A 16 -5.24 -9.61 13.75
N PRO A 17 -4.73 -10.47 12.85
CA PRO A 17 -3.71 -10.08 11.88
C PRO A 17 -4.15 -8.84 11.11
N THR A 18 -3.29 -7.82 11.07
CA THR A 18 -3.58 -6.54 10.44
C THR A 18 -2.91 -6.48 9.06
N VAL A 19 -3.69 -6.20 8.02
CA VAL A 19 -3.21 -6.05 6.64
C VAL A 19 -3.42 -4.62 6.18
N LEU A 20 -2.38 -4.01 5.59
CA LEU A 20 -2.46 -2.66 5.03
C LEU A 20 -2.68 -2.74 3.52
N ASP A 21 -3.81 -2.20 3.08
CA ASP A 21 -4.10 -1.95 1.68
C ASP A 21 -3.35 -0.69 1.23
N VAL A 22 -2.28 -0.86 0.46
CA VAL A 22 -1.41 0.25 0.05
C VAL A 22 -1.86 0.93 -1.23
N THR A 23 -2.81 0.35 -1.97
CA THR A 23 -3.37 0.95 -3.19
C THR A 23 -4.55 1.84 -2.86
N HIS A 24 -5.55 1.33 -2.12
CA HIS A 24 -6.74 2.11 -1.79
C HIS A 24 -6.46 3.16 -0.71
N SER A 25 -5.46 2.98 0.15
CA SER A 25 -5.00 4.02 1.08
C SER A 25 -4.58 5.33 0.40
N LEU A 26 -4.27 5.28 -0.90
CA LEU A 26 -3.79 6.41 -1.71
C LEU A 26 -4.85 6.90 -2.70
N GLN A 27 -6.08 6.40 -2.59
CA GLN A 27 -7.19 6.81 -3.41
C GLN A 27 -7.61 8.25 -3.08
N GLN A 28 -8.00 8.97 -4.12
CA GLN A 28 -8.53 10.32 -4.02
C GLN A 28 -10.03 10.33 -4.32
N PRO A 29 -10.88 9.94 -3.35
CA PRO A 29 -12.33 10.06 -3.48
C PRO A 29 -12.68 11.55 -3.52
N ASN A 30 -13.62 11.95 -4.38
CA ASN A 30 -14.07 13.34 -4.61
C ASN A 30 -13.37 14.12 -5.73
N GLN A 31 -13.08 13.47 -6.86
CA GLN A 31 -12.81 14.22 -8.10
C GLN A 31 -14.12 14.65 -8.77
N SER A 32 -14.15 15.88 -9.29
CA SER A 32 -15.31 16.49 -9.95
C SER A 32 -15.73 15.79 -11.26
N SER A 33 -14.89 14.91 -11.81
CA SER A 33 -15.10 14.17 -13.06
C SER A 33 -15.81 12.82 -12.90
N GLY A 34 -16.10 12.38 -11.67
CA GLY A 34 -16.72 11.06 -11.41
C GLY A 34 -15.77 9.86 -11.53
N VAL A 35 -14.51 10.08 -11.90
CA VAL A 35 -13.44 9.06 -11.89
C VAL A 35 -12.62 9.21 -10.62
N THR A 36 -12.39 8.10 -9.91
CA THR A 36 -11.50 8.08 -8.74
C THR A 36 -10.05 8.23 -9.19
N GLY A 37 -9.36 9.24 -8.67
CA GLY A 37 -7.91 9.37 -8.85
C GLY A 37 -7.15 8.58 -7.78
N GLY A 38 -5.83 8.56 -7.91
CA GLY A 38 -4.93 7.89 -6.97
C GLY A 38 -3.52 8.44 -7.01
N ARG A 39 -2.70 8.02 -6.04
CA ARG A 39 -1.27 8.38 -5.92
C ARG A 39 -0.39 7.12 -5.98
N PRO A 40 -0.35 6.39 -7.11
CA PRO A 40 0.40 5.14 -7.20
C PRO A 40 1.92 5.35 -7.02
N ASP A 41 2.40 6.57 -7.28
CA ASP A 41 3.77 7.03 -6.98
C ASP A 41 4.14 6.92 -5.49
N MET A 42 3.14 6.93 -4.59
CA MET A 42 3.33 6.88 -3.14
C MET A 42 3.15 5.48 -2.53
N ILE A 43 2.87 4.45 -3.35
CA ILE A 43 2.65 3.07 -2.88
C ILE A 43 3.84 2.57 -2.06
N GLU A 44 5.06 2.77 -2.56
CA GLU A 44 6.26 2.34 -1.85
C GLU A 44 6.42 3.06 -0.50
N THR A 45 6.07 4.35 -0.43
CA THR A 45 6.13 5.12 0.82
C THR A 45 5.20 4.53 1.88
N ILE A 46 3.94 4.27 1.52
CA ILE A 46 2.94 3.71 2.46
C ILE A 46 3.27 2.26 2.83
N ALA A 47 3.72 1.46 1.86
CA ALA A 47 4.15 0.08 2.11
C ALA A 47 5.32 0.01 3.09
N ARG A 48 6.35 0.86 2.92
CA ARG A 48 7.48 0.95 3.84
C ARG A 48 7.02 1.35 5.24
N ALA A 49 6.15 2.35 5.35
CA ALA A 49 5.59 2.80 6.62
C ALA A 49 4.81 1.67 7.33
N GLY A 50 4.04 0.86 6.60
CA GLY A 50 3.35 -0.31 7.15
C GLY A 50 4.33 -1.37 7.67
N VAL A 51 5.36 -1.70 6.89
CA VAL A 51 6.36 -2.71 7.25
C VAL A 51 7.12 -2.32 8.52
N VAL A 52 7.59 -1.07 8.64
CA VAL A 52 8.32 -0.62 9.84
C VAL A 52 7.45 -0.52 11.09
N ASN A 53 6.14 -0.33 10.92
CA ASN A 53 5.17 -0.35 12.01
C ASN A 53 4.56 -1.74 12.27
N ASN A 54 5.23 -2.80 11.80
CA ASN A 54 4.85 -4.18 12.04
C ASN A 54 3.43 -4.51 11.57
N VAL A 55 3.03 -4.13 10.36
CA VAL A 55 1.84 -4.74 9.74
C VAL A 55 2.08 -6.25 9.52
N ASP A 56 1.05 -7.09 9.58
CA ASP A 56 1.20 -8.54 9.35
C ASP A 56 1.24 -8.90 7.87
N GLY A 57 0.61 -8.08 7.03
CA GLY A 57 0.62 -8.26 5.58
C GLY A 57 0.39 -6.96 4.84
N LEU A 58 0.67 -7.00 3.54
CA LEU A 58 0.33 -5.94 2.60
C LEU A 58 -0.68 -6.48 1.60
N PHE A 59 -1.65 -5.65 1.25
CA PHE A 59 -2.53 -5.84 0.11
C PHE A 59 -2.21 -4.78 -0.94
N MET A 60 -2.16 -5.18 -2.21
CA MET A 60 -1.82 -4.30 -3.33
C MET A 60 -2.43 -4.82 -4.62
N GLU A 61 -3.02 -3.90 -5.39
CA GLU A 61 -3.45 -4.16 -6.76
C GLU A 61 -2.37 -3.77 -7.77
N THR A 62 -2.27 -4.54 -8.84
CA THR A 62 -1.30 -4.30 -9.92
C THR A 62 -1.94 -4.50 -11.28
N HIS A 63 -1.40 -3.84 -12.30
CA HIS A 63 -1.78 -4.06 -13.69
C HIS A 63 -0.59 -3.84 -14.62
N PHE A 64 -0.50 -4.59 -15.71
CA PHE A 64 0.54 -4.41 -16.74
C PHE A 64 0.32 -3.14 -17.58
N ASP A 65 -0.89 -2.58 -17.53
CA ASP A 65 -1.29 -1.36 -18.22
C ASP A 65 -2.38 -0.62 -17.42
N PRO A 66 -2.02 0.07 -16.30
CA PRO A 66 -3.01 0.67 -15.40
C PRO A 66 -3.96 1.67 -16.09
N ALA A 67 -3.54 2.31 -17.18
CA ALA A 67 -4.36 3.24 -17.93
C ALA A 67 -5.59 2.59 -18.60
N ASN A 68 -5.50 1.29 -18.92
CA ASN A 68 -6.58 0.50 -19.51
C ASN A 68 -7.23 -0.48 -18.53
N ALA A 69 -6.96 -0.37 -17.22
CA ALA A 69 -7.63 -1.18 -16.22
C ALA A 69 -9.13 -0.85 -16.17
N LYS A 70 -9.97 -1.89 -16.00
CA LYS A 70 -11.44 -1.74 -16.01
C LYS A 70 -12.01 -1.10 -14.74
N SER A 71 -11.23 -1.09 -13.66
CA SER A 71 -11.53 -0.45 -12.38
C SER A 71 -10.21 -0.04 -11.74
N ASP A 72 -10.23 1.05 -10.97
CA ASP A 72 -9.17 1.47 -10.05
C ASP A 72 -7.75 1.61 -10.64
N GLY A 73 -7.63 1.72 -11.97
CA GLY A 73 -6.35 1.84 -12.64
C GLY A 73 -5.47 2.99 -12.14
N ALA A 74 -6.09 4.08 -11.69
CA ALA A 74 -5.40 5.22 -11.10
C ALA A 74 -4.74 4.91 -9.74
N ASN A 75 -5.11 3.81 -9.07
CA ASN A 75 -4.56 3.37 -7.78
C ASN A 75 -3.54 2.24 -7.92
N MET A 76 -3.52 1.54 -9.07
CA MET A 76 -2.73 0.32 -9.24
C MET A 76 -1.24 0.60 -9.46
N LEU A 77 -0.39 -0.27 -8.91
CA LEU A 77 1.03 -0.30 -9.26
C LEU A 77 1.20 -0.92 -10.65
N HIS A 78 2.06 -0.33 -11.48
CA HIS A 78 2.47 -0.98 -12.73
C HIS A 78 3.23 -2.28 -12.42
N LEU A 79 2.83 -3.39 -13.04
CA LEU A 79 3.31 -4.74 -12.69
C LEU A 79 4.84 -4.86 -12.69
N ASP A 80 5.52 -4.23 -13.65
CA ASP A 80 6.99 -4.22 -13.76
C ASP A 80 7.74 -3.69 -12.52
N HIS A 81 7.07 -2.91 -11.66
CA HIS A 81 7.67 -2.39 -10.44
C HIS A 81 7.52 -3.33 -9.23
N LEU A 82 6.66 -4.35 -9.33
CA LEU A 82 6.28 -5.19 -8.19
C LEU A 82 7.47 -5.95 -7.60
N GLU A 83 8.29 -6.60 -8.43
CA GLU A 83 9.42 -7.43 -7.96
C GLU A 83 10.44 -6.60 -7.18
N LYS A 84 10.83 -5.44 -7.72
CA LYS A 84 11.77 -4.52 -7.06
C LYS A 84 11.20 -4.01 -5.75
N LEU A 85 9.93 -3.64 -5.73
CA LEU A 85 9.25 -3.17 -4.52
C LEU A 85 9.23 -4.26 -3.44
N LEU A 86 8.78 -5.47 -3.76
CA LEU A 86 8.73 -6.58 -2.80
C LEU A 86 10.12 -6.95 -2.27
N THR A 87 11.14 -6.95 -3.14
CA THR A 87 12.54 -7.20 -2.73
C THR A 87 13.00 -6.19 -1.67
N ASN A 88 12.73 -4.91 -1.89
CA ASN A 88 13.05 -3.84 -0.93
C ASN A 88 12.28 -4.01 0.39
N LEU A 89 10.97 -4.27 0.31
CA LEU A 89 10.11 -4.42 1.49
C LEU A 89 10.50 -5.63 2.35
N VAL A 90 10.90 -6.74 1.73
CA VAL A 90 11.42 -7.92 2.44
C VAL A 90 12.74 -7.60 3.15
N ALA A 91 13.65 -6.84 2.52
CA ALA A 91 14.89 -6.41 3.16
C ALA A 91 14.64 -5.52 4.39
N ILE A 92 13.68 -4.59 4.28
CA ILE A 92 13.25 -3.75 5.41
C ILE A 92 12.64 -4.62 6.52
N ARG A 93 11.73 -5.55 6.17
CA ARG A 93 11.10 -6.43 7.17
C ARG A 93 12.12 -7.28 7.92
N LYS A 94 13.11 -7.85 7.22
CA LYS A 94 14.20 -8.61 7.86
C LYS A 94 14.98 -7.75 8.84
N THR A 95 15.28 -6.50 8.47
CA THR A 95 15.98 -5.55 9.34
C THR A 95 15.16 -5.25 10.60
N VAL A 96 13.87 -4.92 10.44
CA VAL A 96 12.96 -4.63 11.56
C VAL A 96 12.82 -5.83 12.49
N ASN A 97 12.65 -7.04 11.94
CA ASN A 97 12.57 -8.28 12.72
C ASN A 97 13.86 -8.59 13.50
N GLY A 98 15.03 -8.10 13.06
CA GLY A 98 16.30 -8.31 13.75
C GLY A 98 16.58 -7.28 14.86
N LEU A 99 15.78 -6.21 14.96
CA LEU A 99 15.90 -5.18 16.00
C LEU A 99 14.98 -5.43 17.21
N GLY A 100 13.98 -6.31 17.06
CA GLY A 100 13.09 -6.74 18.14
C GLY A 100 13.55 -8.06 18.74
#